data_AF-A0AAD5K861-F1
#
_entry.id   AF-A0AAD5K861-F1
#
_cell.length_a   1.000
_cell.length_b   1.000
_cell.length_c   1.000
_cell.angle_alpha   90.00
_cell.angle_beta   90.00
_cell.angle_gamma   90.00
#
_symmetry.space_group_name_H-M   'P 1'
#
loop_
_entity.id
_entity.type
_entity.pdbx_description
1 polymer ?
#
loop_
_entity_poly.entity_id
_entity_poly.type
_entity_poly.pdbx_seq_one_letter_code
_entity_poly.pdbx_strand_id
1 'polypeptide(L)'
;MQFIDEFRKTHKTSLSSRSAPLQPADRTVDRVHDKQVNCDWQFVDAYREEKGKDMDWNTCFELGKEKGLFKKYSKVHSEKSAYFRAKR
;
A
#
# COMPACT_ATOMS: atom_id res chain seq x y z
N MET A 1 -5.16 13.45 -16.17
CA MET A 1 -4.07 13.08 -15.25
C MET A 1 -4.14 13.85 -13.91
N GLN A 2 -5.32 14.12 -13.34
CA GLN A 2 -5.46 14.99 -12.14
C GLN A 2 -5.47 14.22 -10.80
N PHE A 3 -5.78 12.92 -10.80
CA PHE A 3 -5.98 12.12 -9.57
C PHE A 3 -4.70 11.83 -8.77
N ILE A 4 -3.58 11.66 -9.46
CA ILE A 4 -2.27 11.35 -8.87
C ILE A 4 -1.76 12.52 -8.02
N ASP A 5 -2.03 13.77 -8.41
CA ASP A 5 -1.62 14.95 -7.63
C ASP A 5 -2.54 15.19 -6.42
N GLU A 6 -3.81 14.80 -6.49
CA GLU A 6 -4.76 14.97 -5.39
C GLU A 6 -4.45 14.06 -4.19
N PHE A 7 -3.98 12.83 -4.44
CA PHE A 7 -3.54 11.90 -3.39
C PHE A 7 -2.37 12.44 -2.55
N ARG A 8 -1.56 13.38 -3.07
CA ARG A 8 -0.46 14.02 -2.31
C ARG A 8 -0.98 14.94 -1.21
N LYS A 9 -2.20 15.47 -1.34
CA LYS A 9 -2.72 16.52 -0.46
C LYS A 9 -3.28 15.95 0.85
N THR A 10 -3.73 14.69 0.87
CA THR A 10 -4.42 14.07 2.01
C THR A 10 -3.53 13.26 2.95
N HIS A 11 -2.34 12.83 2.53
CA HIS A 11 -1.48 11.92 3.31
C HIS A 11 -0.19 12.55 3.87
N LYS A 12 -0.25 13.84 4.25
CA LYS A 12 0.80 14.51 5.01
C LYS A 12 0.85 13.97 6.46
N THR A 13 1.73 13.00 6.67
CA THR A 13 2.67 12.92 7.80
C THR A 13 2.12 13.16 9.21
N SER A 14 1.83 12.08 9.94
CA SER A 14 1.94 12.05 11.41
C SER A 14 3.21 11.27 11.78
N LEU A 15 4.34 11.98 11.88
CA LEU A 15 5.57 11.49 12.51
C LEU A 15 5.43 11.69 14.03
N SER A 16 5.34 10.61 14.79
CA SER A 16 5.56 10.63 16.25
C SER A 16 6.69 9.66 16.57
N SER A 17 7.84 10.23 16.92
CA SER A 17 9.05 9.53 17.34
C SER A 17 8.94 9.11 18.81
N ARG A 18 9.36 7.89 19.17
CA ARG A 18 10.40 7.63 20.19
C ARG A 18 10.67 6.14 20.45
N SER A 19 11.96 5.82 20.31
CA SER A 19 12.82 4.97 21.16
C SER A 19 12.48 3.50 21.41
N ALA A 20 13.38 2.62 20.91
CA ALA A 20 13.49 1.21 21.26
C ALA A 20 13.89 1.00 22.74
N PRO A 21 13.52 -0.16 23.32
CA PRO A 21 14.53 -1.03 23.93
C PRO A 21 14.34 -2.54 23.63
N LEU A 22 15.38 -3.32 23.94
CA LEU A 22 15.73 -4.68 23.48
C LEU A 22 14.96 -5.83 24.17
N GLN A 23 14.44 -6.78 23.36
CA GLN A 23 14.12 -8.23 23.61
C GLN A 23 13.14 -8.60 24.76
N PRO A 24 12.57 -9.83 24.89
CA PRO A 24 12.72 -11.08 24.12
C PRO A 24 11.39 -11.66 23.55
N ALA A 25 11.51 -12.79 22.84
CA ALA A 25 10.45 -13.49 22.14
C ALA A 25 9.27 -13.90 23.03
N ASP A 26 8.06 -13.43 22.69
CA ASP A 26 6.84 -14.12 23.07
C ASP A 26 5.80 -14.12 21.93
N ARG A 27 5.14 -15.26 21.78
CA ARG A 27 4.28 -15.63 20.67
C ARG A 27 2.89 -15.04 20.85
N THR A 28 2.67 -13.86 20.31
CA THR A 28 1.33 -13.41 19.95
C THR A 28 1.46 -12.33 18.89
N VAL A 29 1.60 -12.76 17.62
CA VAL A 29 1.04 -11.92 16.54
C VAL A 29 -0.46 -12.05 16.65
N ASP A 30 -1.01 -11.37 17.65
CA ASP A 30 -2.33 -10.79 17.57
C ASP A 30 -2.29 -9.94 16.30
N ARG A 31 -2.66 -10.56 15.17
CA ARG A 31 -2.99 -9.85 13.96
C ARG A 31 -4.27 -9.12 14.30
N VAL A 32 -4.13 -8.03 15.05
CA VAL A 32 -5.00 -6.89 14.96
C VAL A 32 -4.99 -6.59 13.46
N HIS A 33 -5.98 -7.14 12.75
CA HIS A 33 -6.43 -6.66 11.46
C HIS A 33 -7.05 -5.31 11.75
N ASP A 34 -6.21 -4.40 12.26
CA ASP A 34 -6.49 -3.00 12.23
C ASP A 34 -6.78 -2.77 10.77
N LYS A 35 -7.99 -2.29 10.50
CA LYS A 35 -8.42 -1.82 9.20
C LYS A 35 -7.66 -0.53 8.90
N GLN A 36 -6.34 -0.57 9.06
CA GLN A 36 -5.41 0.42 8.60
C GLN A 36 -5.59 0.41 7.11
N VAL A 37 -6.35 1.41 6.68
CA VAL A 37 -6.66 1.72 5.30
C VAL A 37 -5.35 1.58 4.52
N ASN A 38 -5.22 0.47 3.81
CA ASN A 38 -3.96 0.16 3.17
C ASN A 38 -3.86 1.10 1.97
N CYS A 39 -3.07 2.16 2.12
CA CYS A 39 -2.89 3.19 1.10
C CYS A 39 -2.42 2.57 -0.23
N ASP A 40 -1.69 1.45 -0.16
CA ASP A 40 -1.33 0.63 -1.31
C ASP A 40 -2.58 0.15 -2.07
N TRP A 41 -3.57 -0.42 -1.37
CA TRP A 41 -4.80 -0.94 -1.99
C TRP A 41 -5.73 0.16 -2.50
N GLN A 42 -5.80 1.29 -1.82
CA GLN A 42 -6.57 2.44 -2.31
C GLN A 42 -6.02 2.98 -3.63
N PHE A 43 -4.69 3.00 -3.78
CA PHE A 43 -4.06 3.41 -5.04
C PHE A 43 -4.39 2.43 -6.17
N VAL A 44 -4.28 1.11 -5.91
CA VAL A 44 -4.63 0.08 -6.89
C VAL A 44 -6.10 0.17 -7.29
N ASP A 45 -7.00 0.35 -6.33
CA ASP A 45 -8.44 0.52 -6.56
C ASP A 45 -8.72 1.72 -7.46
N ALA A 46 -8.15 2.89 -7.14
CA ALA A 46 -8.32 4.12 -7.93
C ALA A 46 -7.74 3.97 -9.35
N TYR A 47 -6.55 3.38 -9.47
CA TYR A 47 -5.94 3.14 -10.78
C TYR A 47 -6.77 2.18 -11.63
N ARG A 48 -7.38 1.17 -10.99
CA ARG A 48 -8.28 0.22 -11.65
C ARG A 48 -9.61 0.83 -12.06
N GLU A 49 -10.13 1.79 -11.29
CA GLU A 49 -11.33 2.54 -11.64
C GLU A 49 -11.08 3.41 -12.89
N GLU A 50 -9.91 4.06 -12.99
CA GLU A 50 -9.56 4.89 -14.15
C GLU A 50 -9.24 4.06 -15.41
N LYS A 51 -8.50 2.94 -15.26
CA LYS A 51 -8.02 2.13 -16.39
C LYS A 51 -8.91 0.94 -16.75
N GLY A 52 -9.84 0.56 -15.86
CA GLY A 52 -10.71 -0.59 -16.03
C GLY A 52 -10.06 -1.92 -15.64
N LYS A 53 -10.74 -3.02 -16.01
CA LYS A 53 -10.41 -4.38 -15.56
C LYS A 53 -9.06 -4.88 -16.09
N ASP A 54 -8.65 -4.41 -17.27
CA ASP A 54 -7.42 -4.74 -17.97
C ASP A 54 -6.30 -3.71 -17.72
N MET A 55 -6.28 -3.11 -16.53
CA MET A 55 -5.21 -2.17 -16.16
C MET A 55 -3.83 -2.84 -16.24
N ASP A 56 -2.83 -2.06 -16.66
CA ASP A 56 -1.44 -2.49 -16.61
C ASP A 56 -0.89 -2.41 -15.19
N TRP A 57 -0.67 -3.58 -14.60
CA TRP A 57 -0.13 -3.74 -13.26
C TRP A 57 1.33 -3.28 -13.16
N ASN A 58 2.11 -3.36 -14.25
CA ASN A 58 3.49 -2.88 -14.22
C ASN A 58 3.50 -1.36 -14.05
N THR A 59 2.74 -0.65 -14.88
CA THR A 59 2.58 0.80 -14.76
C THR A 59 2.00 1.20 -13.40
N CYS A 60 1.00 0.47 -12.89
CA CYS A 60 0.44 0.71 -11.56
C CYS A 60 1.52 0.60 -10.45
N PHE A 61 2.31 -0.47 -10.49
CA PHE A 61 3.38 -0.72 -9.53
C PHE A 61 4.44 0.38 -9.58
N GLU A 62 4.91 0.74 -10.77
CA GLU A 62 5.93 1.79 -10.95
C GLU A 62 5.45 3.15 -10.43
N LEU A 63 4.24 3.57 -10.82
CA LEU A 63 3.65 4.82 -10.34
C LEU A 63 3.44 4.83 -8.83
N GLY A 64 3.02 3.71 -8.25
CA GLY A 64 2.91 3.60 -6.79
C GLY A 64 4.27 3.65 -6.11
N LYS A 65 5.31 3.03 -6.68
CA LYS A 65 6.68 3.10 -6.17
C LYS A 65 7.25 4.51 -6.21
N GLU A 66 7.01 5.27 -7.28
CA GLU A 66 7.37 6.69 -7.36
C GLU A 66 6.66 7.52 -6.28
N LYS A 67 5.45 7.14 -5.91
CA LYS A 67 4.68 7.74 -4.79
C LYS A 67 5.12 7.26 -3.41
N GLY A 68 6.08 6.35 -3.33
CA GLY A 68 6.50 5.73 -2.08
C GLY A 68 5.49 4.72 -1.51
N LEU A 69 4.55 4.25 -2.31
CA LEU A 69 3.71 3.09 -2.02
C LEU A 69 4.45 1.79 -2.37
N PHE A 70 3.87 0.65 -1.98
CA PHE A 70 4.40 -0.68 -2.31
C PHE A 70 5.85 -0.93 -1.84
N LYS A 71 6.29 -0.26 -0.77
CA LYS A 71 7.66 -0.41 -0.23
C LYS A 71 7.98 -1.85 0.18
N LYS A 72 6.96 -2.61 0.58
CA LYS A 72 7.06 -4.00 1.01
C LYS A 72 7.14 -4.99 -0.15
N TYR A 73 6.83 -4.55 -1.37
CA TYR A 73 6.83 -5.40 -2.56
C TYR A 73 8.03 -5.04 -3.44
N SER A 74 8.74 -6.08 -3.86
CA SER A 74 9.87 -5.98 -4.79
C SER A 74 9.47 -6.31 -6.23
N LYS A 75 8.32 -6.97 -6.42
CA LYS A 75 7.84 -7.45 -7.72
C LYS A 75 6.35 -7.18 -7.89
N VAL A 76 5.99 -6.76 -9.10
CA VAL A 76 4.60 -6.54 -9.55
C VAL A 76 3.71 -7.75 -9.29
N HIS A 77 4.19 -8.96 -9.62
CA HIS A 77 3.45 -10.20 -9.38
C HIS A 77 3.13 -10.44 -7.90
N SER A 78 4.02 -10.02 -6.99
CA SER A 78 3.79 -10.17 -5.55
C SER A 78 2.73 -9.21 -5.05
N GLU A 79 2.73 -7.97 -5.54
CA GLU A 79 1.69 -6.99 -5.21
C GLU A 79 0.34 -7.43 -5.76
N LYS A 80 0.28 -7.79 -7.05
CA LYS A 80 -0.95 -8.27 -7.70
C LYS A 80 -1.57 -9.43 -6.93
N SER A 81 -0.75 -10.43 -6.57
CA SER A 81 -1.22 -11.59 -5.80
C SER A 81 -1.70 -11.18 -4.41
N ALA A 82 -1.00 -10.27 -3.74
CA ALA A 82 -1.40 -9.76 -2.42
C ALA A 82 -2.71 -8.96 -2.47
N TYR A 83 -2.92 -8.14 -3.51
CA TYR A 83 -4.17 -7.42 -3.74
C TYR A 83 -5.35 -8.38 -3.91
N PHE A 84 -5.24 -9.39 -4.77
CA PHE A 84 -6.32 -10.37 -4.96
C PHE A 84 -6.60 -11.20 -3.70
N ARG A 85 -5.59 -11.48 -2.88
CA ARG A 85 -5.78 -12.15 -1.58
C ARG A 85 -6.48 -11.24 -0.56
N ALA A 86 -6.24 -9.93 -0.61
CA ALA A 86 -6.87 -8.96 0.28
C ALA A 86 -8.33 -8.64 -0.10
N LYS A 87 -8.70 -8.83 -1.37
CA LYS A 87 -10.06 -8.61 -1.90
C LYS A 87 -10.93 -9.86 -1.95
N ARG A 88 -10.42 -11.00 -1.46
CA ARG A 88 -11.13 -12.28 -1.38
C ARG A 88 -11.90 -12.37 -0.08
#